data_AF-A0A1R0H263-F1
#
_entry.id   AF-A0A1R0H263-F1
#
_cell.length_a   1.000
_cell.length_b   1.000
_cell.length_c   1.000
_cell.angle_alpha   90.00
_cell.angle_beta   90.00
_cell.angle_gamma   90.00
#
_symmetry.space_group_name_H-M   'P 1'
#
loop_
_entity.id
_entity.type
_entity.pdbx_description
1 polymer ?
#
loop_
_entity_poly.entity_id
_entity_poly.type
_entity_poly.pdbx_seq_one_letter_code
_entity_poly.pdbx_strand_id
1 'polypeptide(L)'
;MGPAPCPVCSQILRKTNFYQQIFEDLTVEKEIRIRTRINRIFNARPADFENLKAYNDYLEHVEDITFKLLNNENVQEAEDEISRYTQINKKKIEANLEKQKREKRLEKLKETQVKKEKEKSLEEYVETLELEKKQKRDAKAQVLFDLATKDKDASEIIKESNISLKRSSARIKAKIENPEHLHTSGDIDYDNDLFEEDDETLDRKVDPFEDSYKPVAYVNVKKSYIDNNSNIKNAFLYNGGFTNSTHYKYLLDSAFSGIDVPKPT
;
A
#
# COMPACT_ATOMS: atom_id res chain seq x y z
N MET A 1 32.03 28.50 -13.74
CA MET A 1 32.34 27.06 -13.58
C MET A 1 32.05 26.37 -14.90
N GLY A 2 33.08 26.26 -15.75
CA GLY A 2 32.97 25.65 -17.09
C GLY A 2 32.83 24.12 -17.03
N PRO A 3 32.56 23.47 -18.18
CA PRO A 3 32.48 22.01 -18.23
C PRO A 3 33.84 21.41 -17.85
N ALA A 4 33.86 20.65 -16.76
CA ALA A 4 35.04 19.96 -16.28
C ALA A 4 35.05 18.50 -16.80
N PRO A 5 36.22 17.94 -17.14
CA PRO A 5 36.34 16.53 -17.47
C PRO A 5 36.15 15.67 -16.21
N CYS A 6 35.59 14.47 -16.38
CA CYS A 6 35.56 13.45 -15.33
C CYS A 6 37.00 13.05 -14.93
N PRO A 7 37.34 12.96 -13.64
CA PRO A 7 38.69 12.58 -13.20
C PRO A 7 39.05 11.11 -13.47
N VAL A 8 38.08 10.25 -13.77
CA VAL A 8 38.29 8.81 -13.99
C VAL A 8 38.33 8.48 -15.48
N CYS A 9 37.34 8.92 -16.25
CA CYS A 9 37.20 8.57 -17.66
C CYS A 9 37.46 9.72 -18.63
N SER A 10 37.84 10.92 -18.15
CA SER A 10 38.11 12.13 -18.94
C SER A 10 36.95 12.65 -19.81
N GLN A 11 35.75 12.07 -19.68
CA GLN A 11 34.56 12.49 -20.41
C GLN A 11 34.11 13.89 -19.95
N ILE A 12 33.78 14.76 -20.91
CA ILE A 12 33.34 16.13 -20.63
C ILE A 12 31.95 16.09 -19.97
N LEU A 13 31.88 16.50 -18.71
CA LEU A 13 30.64 16.49 -17.94
C LEU A 13 29.86 17.79 -18.17
N ARG A 14 28.56 17.65 -18.51
CA ARG A 14 27.64 18.77 -18.70
C ARG A 14 26.55 18.72 -17.64
N LYS A 15 26.19 19.88 -17.09
CA LYS A 15 25.12 19.99 -16.07
C LYS A 15 23.81 19.32 -16.49
N THR A 16 23.46 19.37 -17.77
CA THR A 16 22.26 18.76 -18.36
C THR A 16 22.25 17.23 -18.34
N ASN A 17 23.40 16.59 -18.19
CA ASN A 17 23.53 15.13 -18.29
C ASN A 17 23.52 14.45 -16.92
N PHE A 18 23.55 15.23 -15.83
CA PHE A 18 23.36 14.73 -14.49
C PHE A 18 21.87 14.58 -14.19
N TYR A 19 21.54 13.54 -13.44
CA TYR A 19 20.19 13.18 -13.04
C TYR A 19 20.24 12.72 -11.59
N GLN A 20 19.10 12.80 -10.91
CA GLN A 20 18.98 12.27 -9.56
C GLN A 20 18.99 10.75 -9.63
N GLN A 21 19.87 10.12 -8.85
CA GLN A 21 19.92 8.67 -8.75
C GLN A 21 18.71 8.19 -7.95
N ILE A 22 18.04 7.16 -8.48
CA ILE A 22 16.88 6.52 -7.84
C ILE A 22 17.30 5.15 -7.29
N PHE A 23 18.28 4.51 -7.95
CA PHE A 23 18.79 3.21 -7.57
C PHE A 23 20.20 3.34 -6.99
N GLU A 24 20.52 2.48 -6.01
CA GLU A 24 21.86 2.40 -5.41
C GLU A 24 22.88 1.82 -6.41
N ASP A 25 22.43 0.96 -7.33
CA ASP A 25 23.28 0.32 -8.33
C ASP A 25 23.30 1.11 -9.66
N LEU A 26 24.48 1.65 -10.00
CA LEU A 26 24.73 2.38 -11.24
C LEU A 26 24.59 1.52 -12.50
N THR A 27 24.75 0.20 -12.39
CA THR A 27 24.60 -0.72 -13.52
C THR A 27 23.15 -0.83 -13.95
N VAL A 28 22.23 -0.93 -12.99
CA VAL A 28 20.78 -0.94 -13.20
C VAL A 28 20.33 0.39 -13.82
N GLU A 29 20.85 1.53 -13.36
CA GLU A 29 20.51 2.82 -13.97
C GLU A 29 20.98 2.92 -15.43
N LYS A 30 22.19 2.43 -15.72
CA LYS A 30 22.72 2.37 -17.09
C LYS A 30 21.81 1.51 -17.97
N GLU A 31 21.39 0.35 -17.47
CA GLU A 31 20.48 -0.57 -18.14
C GLU A 31 19.12 0.04 -18.44
N ILE A 32 18.47 0.62 -17.44
CA ILE A 32 17.18 1.30 -17.59
C ILE A 32 17.29 2.41 -18.64
N ARG A 33 18.38 3.19 -18.63
CA ARG A 33 18.62 4.25 -19.61
C ARG A 33 18.71 3.69 -21.03
N ILE A 34 19.51 2.65 -21.23
CA ILE A 34 19.70 2.03 -22.56
C ILE A 34 18.40 1.41 -23.03
N ARG A 35 17.73 0.59 -22.21
CA ARG A 35 16.44 -0.03 -22.57
C ARG A 35 15.36 1.00 -22.85
N THR A 36 15.27 2.08 -22.06
CA THR A 36 14.30 3.16 -22.32
C THR A 36 14.57 3.85 -23.66
N ARG A 37 15.84 4.07 -24.02
CA ARG A 37 16.22 4.63 -25.32
C ARG A 37 15.86 3.69 -26.47
N ILE A 38 16.21 2.41 -26.35
CA ILE A 38 15.95 1.39 -27.39
C ILE A 38 14.45 1.15 -27.55
N ASN A 39 13.68 1.00 -26.47
CA ASN A 39 12.22 0.80 -26.53
C ASN A 39 11.46 1.97 -27.16
N ARG A 40 12.01 3.20 -27.12
CA ARG A 40 11.41 4.34 -27.84
C ARG A 40 11.56 4.22 -29.35
N ILE A 41 12.61 3.56 -29.82
CA ILE A 41 12.92 3.35 -31.24
C ILE A 41 12.28 2.05 -31.73
N PHE A 42 12.48 0.97 -31.00
CA PHE A 42 11.96 -0.37 -31.26
C PHE A 42 10.62 -0.56 -30.56
N ASN A 43 9.60 0.13 -31.07
CA ASN A 43 8.26 0.16 -30.50
C ASN A 43 7.23 -0.63 -31.33
N ALA A 44 7.66 -1.67 -32.05
CA ALA A 44 6.77 -2.52 -32.83
C ALA A 44 5.96 -3.44 -31.90
N ARG A 45 4.69 -3.68 -32.25
CA ARG A 45 3.77 -4.51 -31.47
C ARG A 45 3.59 -5.89 -32.09
N PRO A 46 3.13 -6.91 -31.33
CA PRO A 46 2.84 -8.23 -31.89
C PRO A 46 1.89 -8.17 -33.11
N ALA A 47 0.96 -7.21 -33.12
CA ALA A 47 0.01 -7.00 -34.21
C ALA A 47 0.63 -6.49 -35.52
N ASP A 48 1.88 -6.02 -35.49
CA ASP A 48 2.60 -5.55 -36.68
C ASP A 48 3.33 -6.71 -37.42
N PHE A 49 3.28 -7.93 -36.87
CA PHE A 49 3.94 -9.12 -37.41
C PHE A 49 2.93 -10.19 -37.83
N GLU A 50 3.28 -10.95 -38.86
CA GLU A 50 2.40 -12.01 -39.40
C GLU A 50 2.33 -13.23 -38.47
N ASN A 51 3.44 -13.54 -37.80
CA ASN A 51 3.60 -14.75 -36.98
C ASN A 51 4.28 -14.41 -35.65
N LEU A 52 3.95 -15.17 -34.60
CA LEU A 52 4.58 -15.06 -33.29
C LEU A 52 6.10 -15.26 -33.36
N LYS A 53 6.57 -16.17 -34.22
CA LYS A 53 8.01 -16.41 -34.43
C LYS A 53 8.74 -15.15 -34.90
N ALA A 54 8.19 -14.43 -35.88
CA ALA A 54 8.81 -13.21 -36.39
C ALA A 54 8.86 -12.11 -35.32
N TYR A 55 7.87 -12.06 -34.43
CA TYR A 55 7.89 -11.15 -33.29
C TYR A 55 8.95 -11.54 -32.25
N ASN A 56 9.11 -12.83 -31.97
CA ASN A 56 10.15 -13.31 -31.06
C ASN A 56 11.56 -13.08 -31.62
N ASP A 57 11.78 -13.36 -32.90
CA ASP A 57 13.05 -13.09 -33.58
C ASP A 57 13.38 -11.57 -33.53
N TYR A 58 12.35 -10.71 -33.63
CA TYR A 58 12.50 -9.26 -33.43
C TYR A 58 12.87 -8.88 -31.99
N LEU A 59 12.23 -9.49 -30.99
CA LEU A 59 12.57 -9.23 -29.58
C LEU A 59 13.99 -9.68 -29.25
N GLU A 60 14.42 -10.84 -29.76
CA GLU A 60 15.80 -11.32 -29.63
C GLU A 60 16.79 -10.34 -30.25
N HIS A 61 16.52 -9.85 -31.46
CA HIS A 61 17.34 -8.83 -32.11
C HIS A 61 17.45 -7.53 -31.30
N VAL A 62 16.35 -7.09 -30.70
CA VAL A 62 16.34 -5.91 -29.81
C VAL A 62 17.23 -6.16 -28.58
N GLU A 63 17.14 -7.35 -27.96
CA GLU A 63 17.98 -7.69 -26.80
C GLU A 63 19.46 -7.86 -27.16
N ASP A 64 19.79 -8.35 -28.36
CA ASP A 64 21.17 -8.41 -28.83
C ASP A 64 21.78 -7.01 -28.93
N ILE A 65 21.02 -6.03 -29.45
CA ILE A 65 21.45 -4.64 -29.54
C ILE A 65 21.59 -4.02 -28.13
N THR A 66 20.63 -4.25 -27.22
CA THR A 66 20.73 -3.73 -25.84
C THR A 66 21.93 -4.31 -25.11
N PHE A 67 22.20 -5.61 -25.26
CA PHE A 67 23.31 -6.31 -24.63
C PHE A 67 24.67 -5.77 -25.10
N LYS A 68 24.85 -5.58 -26.42
CA LYS A 68 26.05 -4.93 -26.99
C LYS A 68 26.30 -3.55 -26.38
N LEU A 69 25.25 -2.73 -26.28
CA LEU A 69 25.35 -1.38 -25.69
C LEU A 69 25.62 -1.41 -24.18
N LEU A 70 25.10 -2.40 -23.45
CA LEU A 70 25.32 -2.54 -22.01
C LEU A 70 26.76 -2.88 -21.67
N ASN A 71 27.34 -3.85 -22.40
CA ASN A 71 28.72 -4.29 -22.18
C ASN A 71 29.77 -3.38 -22.83
N ASN A 72 29.32 -2.39 -23.61
CA ASN A 72 30.16 -1.54 -24.46
C ASN A 72 30.96 -2.33 -25.51
N GLU A 73 30.40 -3.44 -25.99
CA GLU A 73 30.98 -4.26 -27.06
C GLU A 73 30.35 -3.84 -28.39
N ASN A 74 31.18 -3.65 -29.43
CA ASN A 74 30.73 -3.30 -30.78
C ASN A 74 29.71 -2.14 -30.84
N VAL A 75 29.90 -1.13 -29.99
CA VAL A 75 28.96 0.01 -29.83
C VAL A 75 28.72 0.73 -31.15
N GLN A 76 29.74 0.88 -32.00
CA GLN A 76 29.62 1.54 -33.30
C GLN A 76 28.67 0.79 -34.24
N GLU A 77 28.79 -0.53 -34.31
CA GLU A 77 27.93 -1.37 -35.16
C GLU A 77 26.47 -1.31 -34.69
N ALA A 78 26.26 -1.39 -33.37
CA ALA A 78 24.94 -1.28 -32.77
C ALA A 78 24.30 0.10 -33.04
N GLU A 79 25.06 1.19 -32.89
CA GLU A 79 24.59 2.56 -33.17
C GLU A 79 24.29 2.77 -34.66
N ASP A 80 25.10 2.20 -35.56
CA ASP A 80 24.84 2.22 -37.00
C ASP A 80 23.55 1.48 -37.36
N GLU A 81 23.33 0.32 -36.75
CA GLU A 81 22.11 -0.47 -36.94
C GLU A 81 20.87 0.28 -36.43
N ILE A 82 20.96 0.89 -35.24
CA ILE A 82 19.92 1.77 -34.69
C ILE A 82 19.65 2.94 -35.65
N SER A 83 20.69 3.58 -36.17
CA SER A 83 20.57 4.70 -37.11
C SER A 83 19.87 4.27 -38.42
N ARG A 84 20.23 3.11 -38.97
CA ARG A 84 19.56 2.56 -40.16
C ARG A 84 18.08 2.24 -39.88
N TYR A 85 17.80 1.56 -38.78
CA TYR A 85 16.43 1.21 -38.40
C TYR A 85 15.57 2.46 -38.19
N THR A 86 16.08 3.47 -37.48
CA THR A 86 15.35 4.73 -37.25
C THR A 86 15.04 5.46 -38.55
N GLN A 87 15.98 5.50 -39.51
CA GLN A 87 15.76 6.15 -40.81
C GLN A 87 14.70 5.43 -41.64
N ILE A 88 14.76 4.10 -41.71
CA ILE A 88 13.82 3.29 -42.49
C ILE A 88 12.41 3.33 -41.88
N ASN A 89 12.32 3.23 -40.55
CA ASN A 89 11.06 3.06 -39.84
C ASN A 89 10.52 4.33 -39.18
N LYS A 90 11.10 5.50 -39.44
CA LYS A 90 10.74 6.78 -38.78
C LYS A 90 9.23 7.02 -38.66
N LYS A 91 8.49 6.87 -39.76
CA LYS A 91 7.03 7.08 -39.80
C LYS A 91 6.27 6.08 -38.91
N LYS A 92 6.68 4.80 -38.92
CA LYS A 92 6.06 3.75 -38.09
C LYS A 92 6.32 4.02 -36.61
N ILE A 93 7.55 4.39 -36.27
CA ILE A 93 7.96 4.70 -34.90
C ILE A 93 7.14 5.88 -34.35
N GLU A 94 7.02 6.96 -35.12
CA GLU A 94 6.24 8.14 -34.75
C GLU A 94 4.75 7.80 -34.54
N ALA A 95 4.14 7.03 -35.45
CA ALA A 95 2.75 6.59 -35.35
C ALA A 95 2.50 5.70 -34.11
N ASN A 96 3.40 4.76 -33.83
CA ASN A 96 3.31 3.88 -32.66
C ASN A 96 3.47 4.66 -31.35
N LEU A 97 4.36 5.65 -31.33
CA LEU A 97 4.56 6.53 -30.18
C LEU A 97 3.31 7.39 -29.91
N GLU A 98 2.68 7.94 -30.96
CA GLU A 98 1.43 8.70 -30.83
C GLU A 98 0.29 7.82 -30.34
N LYS A 99 0.17 6.59 -30.86
CA LYS A 99 -0.80 5.60 -30.39
C LYS A 99 -0.60 5.29 -28.90
N GLN A 100 0.64 5.03 -28.47
CA GLN A 100 0.96 4.78 -27.06
C GLN A 100 0.63 5.99 -26.16
N LYS A 101 0.92 7.22 -26.61
CA LYS A 101 0.57 8.44 -25.88
C LYS A 101 -0.95 8.60 -25.71
N ARG A 102 -1.71 8.30 -26.76
CA ARG A 102 -3.18 8.36 -26.73
C ARG A 102 -3.77 7.31 -25.80
N GLU A 103 -3.26 6.08 -25.83
CA GLU A 103 -3.67 5.00 -24.93
C GLU A 103 -3.39 5.38 -23.47
N LYS A 104 -2.18 5.84 -23.14
CA LYS A 104 -1.83 6.32 -21.79
C LYS A 104 -2.72 7.49 -21.32
N ARG A 105 -3.08 8.41 -22.22
CA ARG A 105 -3.99 9.52 -21.89
C ARG A 105 -5.40 9.02 -21.58
N LEU A 106 -5.89 8.05 -22.34
CA LEU A 106 -7.20 7.43 -22.13
C LEU A 106 -7.24 6.67 -20.80
N GLU A 107 -6.19 5.92 -20.49
CA GLU A 107 -6.03 5.19 -19.22
C GLU A 107 -6.05 6.15 -18.03
N LYS A 108 -5.26 7.23 -18.07
CA LYS A 108 -5.28 8.27 -17.03
C LYS A 108 -6.65 8.91 -16.86
N LEU A 109 -7.38 9.15 -17.96
CA LEU A 109 -8.74 9.69 -17.88
C LEU A 109 -9.69 8.72 -17.18
N LYS A 110 -9.66 7.44 -17.52
CA LYS A 110 -10.46 6.40 -16.85
C LYS A 110 -10.13 6.31 -15.37
N GLU A 111 -8.85 6.29 -15.02
CA GLU A 111 -8.40 6.26 -13.62
C GLU A 111 -8.94 7.46 -12.84
N THR A 112 -8.88 8.68 -13.41
CA THR A 112 -9.44 9.88 -12.76
C THR A 112 -10.96 9.84 -12.63
N GLN A 113 -11.67 9.19 -13.56
CA GLN A 113 -13.12 9.01 -13.46
C GLN A 113 -13.47 8.05 -12.32
N VAL A 114 -12.79 6.90 -12.26
CA VAL A 114 -12.97 5.90 -11.19
C VAL A 114 -12.64 6.52 -9.82
N LYS A 115 -11.56 7.30 -9.71
CA LYS A 115 -11.20 8.00 -8.47
C LYS A 115 -12.30 8.97 -8.03
N LYS A 116 -12.86 9.77 -8.95
CA LYS A 116 -13.97 10.70 -8.66
C LYS A 116 -15.26 9.99 -8.28
N GLU A 117 -15.56 8.85 -8.90
CA GLU A 117 -16.74 8.05 -8.57
C GLU A 117 -16.62 7.45 -7.16
N LYS A 118 -15.44 6.94 -6.81
CA LYS A 118 -15.13 6.46 -5.45
C LYS A 118 -15.25 7.58 -4.41
N GLU A 119 -14.70 8.76 -4.71
CA GLU A 119 -14.78 9.92 -3.82
C GLU A 119 -16.22 10.36 -3.57
N LYS A 120 -17.04 10.49 -4.63
CA LYS A 120 -18.47 10.80 -4.50
C LYS A 120 -19.23 9.76 -3.70
N SER A 121 -18.96 8.48 -3.95
CA SER A 121 -19.60 7.39 -3.20
C SER A 121 -19.24 7.44 -1.72
N LEU A 122 -17.99 7.79 -1.39
CA LEU A 122 -17.54 8.00 -0.02
C LEU A 122 -18.23 9.21 0.63
N GLU A 123 -18.32 10.34 -0.07
CA GLU A 123 -19.01 11.54 0.40
C GLU A 123 -20.49 11.25 0.72
N GLU A 124 -21.19 10.58 -0.20
CA GLU A 124 -22.59 10.16 0.00
C GLU A 124 -22.74 9.23 1.21
N TYR A 125 -21.81 8.27 1.37
CA TYR A 125 -21.80 7.38 2.53
C TYR A 125 -21.59 8.16 3.84
N VAL A 126 -20.64 9.09 3.88
CA VAL A 126 -20.40 9.93 5.06
C VAL A 126 -21.63 10.78 5.39
N GLU A 127 -22.26 11.41 4.40
CA GLU A 127 -23.47 12.19 4.59
C GLU A 127 -24.61 11.34 5.18
N THR A 128 -24.78 10.10 4.71
CA THR A 128 -25.81 9.20 5.26
C THR A 128 -25.57 8.86 6.74
N LEU A 129 -24.31 8.65 7.14
CA LEU A 129 -23.94 8.40 8.53
C LEU A 129 -24.15 9.63 9.42
N GLU A 130 -23.84 10.83 8.92
CA GLU A 130 -24.07 12.08 9.66
C GLU A 130 -25.56 12.34 9.86
N LEU A 131 -26.37 12.12 8.82
CA LEU A 131 -27.82 12.25 8.88
C LEU A 131 -28.42 11.25 9.86
N GLU A 132 -27.93 10.00 9.90
CA GLU A 132 -28.34 9.01 10.89
C GLU A 132 -27.99 9.46 12.32
N LYS A 133 -26.76 9.97 12.55
CA LYS A 133 -26.35 10.51 13.85
C LYS A 133 -27.22 11.69 14.29
N LYS A 134 -27.55 12.59 13.38
CA LYS A 134 -28.41 13.75 13.65
C LYS A 134 -29.83 13.30 14.02
N GLN A 135 -30.44 12.41 13.24
CA GLN A 135 -31.76 11.86 13.56
C GLN A 135 -31.80 11.18 14.93
N LYS A 136 -30.76 10.40 15.28
CA LYS A 136 -30.64 9.79 16.62
C LYS A 136 -30.54 10.84 17.73
N ARG A 137 -29.85 11.97 17.51
CA ARG A 137 -29.77 13.08 18.48
C ARG A 137 -31.11 13.79 18.63
N ASP A 138 -31.76 14.12 17.53
CA ASP A 138 -33.05 14.82 17.52
C ASP A 138 -34.14 13.96 18.18
N ALA A 139 -34.18 12.66 17.89
CA ALA A 139 -35.10 11.71 18.54
C ALA A 139 -34.86 11.61 20.05
N LYS A 140 -33.60 11.58 20.50
CA LYS A 140 -33.28 11.61 21.93
C LYS A 140 -33.75 12.91 22.59
N ALA A 141 -33.53 14.05 21.94
CA ALA A 141 -33.98 15.36 22.43
C ALA A 141 -35.52 15.44 22.52
N GLN A 142 -36.23 14.89 21.53
CA GLN A 142 -37.70 14.81 21.55
C GLN A 142 -38.21 13.93 22.69
N VAL A 143 -37.59 12.76 22.93
CA VAL A 143 -37.95 11.91 24.07
C VAL A 143 -37.73 12.63 25.39
N LEU A 144 -36.60 13.35 25.54
CA LEU A 144 -36.34 14.15 26.74
C LEU A 144 -37.38 15.27 26.93
N PHE A 145 -37.74 15.96 25.85
CA PHE A 145 -38.78 17.00 25.87
C PHE A 145 -40.15 16.44 26.26
N ASP A 146 -40.54 15.30 25.69
CA ASP A 146 -41.81 14.64 25.97
C ASP A 146 -41.89 14.15 27.42
N LEU A 147 -40.79 13.60 27.94
CA LEU A 147 -40.69 13.20 29.36
C LEU A 147 -40.80 14.39 30.32
N ALA A 148 -40.38 15.59 29.90
CA ALA A 148 -40.41 16.79 30.73
C ALA A 148 -41.75 17.54 30.68
N THR A 149 -42.53 17.37 29.61
CA THR A 149 -43.73 18.18 29.33
C THR A 149 -45.04 17.42 29.36
N LYS A 150 -45.04 16.10 29.14
CA LYS A 150 -46.26 15.29 29.07
C LYS A 150 -46.46 14.48 30.36
N ASP A 151 -47.67 14.50 30.91
CA ASP A 151 -48.06 13.72 32.09
C ASP A 151 -48.40 12.24 31.77
N LYS A 152 -47.78 11.66 30.74
CA LYS A 152 -47.96 10.25 30.37
C LYS A 152 -46.93 9.37 31.08
N ASP A 153 -47.25 8.09 31.25
CA ASP A 153 -46.30 7.10 31.77
C ASP A 153 -45.04 7.04 30.91
N ALA A 154 -43.88 7.20 31.56
CA ALA A 154 -42.56 7.20 30.91
C ALA A 154 -42.31 5.94 30.05
N SER A 155 -42.90 4.80 30.45
CA SER A 155 -42.75 3.54 29.71
C SER A 155 -43.44 3.54 28.34
N GLU A 156 -44.51 4.32 28.17
CA GLU A 156 -45.25 4.42 26.91
C GLU A 156 -44.54 5.36 25.92
N ILE A 157 -44.04 6.50 26.41
CA ILE A 157 -43.26 7.47 25.61
C ILE A 157 -41.99 6.81 25.01
N ILE A 158 -41.32 5.95 25.78
CA ILE A 158 -40.15 5.20 25.32
C ILE A 158 -40.53 4.14 24.28
N LYS A 159 -41.71 3.51 24.38
CA LYS A 159 -42.17 2.52 23.38
C LYS A 159 -42.51 3.20 22.05
N GLU A 160 -43.22 4.32 22.07
CA GLU A 160 -43.59 5.08 20.85
C GLU A 160 -42.35 5.57 20.08
N SER A 161 -41.37 6.15 20.79
CA SER A 161 -40.12 6.63 20.19
C SER A 161 -39.26 5.50 19.62
N ASN A 162 -39.18 4.35 20.28
CA ASN A 162 -38.46 3.18 19.79
C ASN A 162 -39.08 2.60 18.50
N ILE A 163 -40.40 2.64 18.35
CA ILE A 163 -41.06 2.21 17.11
C ILE A 163 -40.72 3.16 15.95
N SER A 164 -40.72 4.47 16.21
CA SER A 164 -40.34 5.49 15.23
C SER A 164 -38.87 5.35 14.79
N LEU A 165 -37.95 5.18 15.75
CA LEU A 165 -36.52 4.98 15.51
C LEU A 165 -36.20 3.70 14.72
N LYS A 166 -36.91 2.60 14.98
CA LYS A 166 -36.77 1.35 14.22
C LYS A 166 -37.19 1.52 12.75
N ARG A 167 -38.23 2.32 12.49
CA ARG A 167 -38.71 2.60 11.12
C ARG A 167 -37.77 3.53 10.35
N SER A 168 -37.21 4.56 11.00
CA SER A 168 -36.24 5.47 10.36
C SER A 168 -34.90 4.79 10.10
N SER A 169 -34.39 4.00 11.05
CA SER A 169 -33.15 3.23 10.89
C SER A 169 -33.23 2.16 9.80
N ALA A 170 -34.35 1.44 9.67
CA ALA A 170 -34.53 0.43 8.61
C ALA A 170 -34.49 1.04 7.19
N ARG A 171 -35.03 2.25 7.00
CA ARG A 171 -35.00 2.95 5.70
C ARG A 171 -33.58 3.38 5.31
N ILE A 172 -32.80 3.88 6.27
CA ILE A 172 -31.41 4.26 6.05
C ILE A 172 -30.55 3.01 5.78
N LYS A 173 -30.76 1.93 6.54
CA LYS A 173 -30.07 0.66 6.36
C LYS A 173 -30.33 0.06 4.97
N ALA A 174 -31.57 0.10 4.48
CA ALA A 174 -31.90 -0.33 3.13
C ALA A 174 -31.22 0.50 2.02
N LYS A 175 -30.91 1.78 2.30
CA LYS A 175 -30.16 2.66 1.37
C LYS A 175 -28.65 2.35 1.36
N ILE A 176 -28.12 1.78 2.45
CA ILE A 176 -26.73 1.35 2.59
C ILE A 176 -26.54 -0.09 2.05
N GLU A 177 -27.53 -0.96 2.23
CA GLU A 177 -27.47 -2.39 1.85
C GLU A 177 -27.74 -2.66 0.34
N ASN A 178 -28.11 -1.66 -0.46
CA ASN A 178 -28.24 -1.77 -1.92
C ASN A 178 -27.13 -1.02 -2.68
N PRO A 179 -25.93 -1.60 -2.81
CA PRO A 179 -24.92 -1.13 -3.74
C PRO A 179 -25.15 -1.80 -5.11
N GLU A 180 -25.95 -1.19 -6.00
CA GLU A 180 -26.10 -1.69 -7.39
C GLU A 180 -24.81 -1.56 -8.23
N HIS A 181 -23.66 -1.20 -7.65
CA HIS A 181 -22.36 -1.21 -8.31
C HIS A 181 -21.22 -1.77 -7.44
N LEU A 182 -21.48 -2.89 -6.73
CA LEU A 182 -20.37 -3.74 -6.31
C LEU A 182 -19.96 -4.59 -7.52
N HIS A 183 -19.09 -4.04 -8.37
CA HIS A 183 -18.31 -4.87 -9.29
C HIS A 183 -17.57 -5.90 -8.44
N THR A 184 -17.97 -7.16 -8.63
CA THR A 184 -17.31 -8.34 -8.12
C THR A 184 -15.88 -8.39 -8.65
N SER A 185 -14.92 -8.08 -7.79
CA SER A 185 -13.64 -8.78 -7.72
C SER A 185 -13.69 -9.50 -6.37
N GLY A 186 -13.99 -10.79 -6.32
CA GLY A 186 -13.16 -11.81 -6.95
C GLY A 186 -12.06 -12.12 -5.94
N ASP A 187 -12.30 -13.16 -5.16
CA ASP A 187 -11.35 -13.94 -4.36
C ASP A 187 -10.38 -13.19 -3.42
N ILE A 188 -10.43 -13.62 -2.16
CA ILE A 188 -9.38 -13.37 -1.17
C ILE A 188 -8.18 -14.22 -1.60
N ASP A 189 -7.42 -13.74 -2.57
CA ASP A 189 -6.04 -14.13 -2.72
C ASP A 189 -5.23 -13.24 -1.78
N TYR A 190 -4.74 -13.86 -0.70
CA TYR A 190 -3.53 -13.40 -0.04
C TYR A 190 -2.39 -13.55 -1.05
N ASP A 191 -2.25 -12.61 -1.96
CA ASP A 191 -1.05 -12.49 -2.78
C ASP A 191 -0.32 -11.18 -2.49
N ASN A 192 1.00 -11.31 -2.42
CA ASN A 192 1.94 -10.33 -1.91
C ASN A 192 1.98 -9.04 -2.76
N ASP A 193 1.35 -7.97 -2.31
CA ASP A 193 1.72 -6.61 -2.75
C ASP A 193 1.59 -5.60 -1.59
N LEU A 194 2.39 -5.84 -0.55
CA LEU A 194 2.66 -4.91 0.55
C LEU A 194 3.64 -3.79 0.13
N PHE A 195 3.60 -3.31 -1.12
CA PHE A 195 4.48 -2.25 -1.61
C PHE A 195 3.84 -1.38 -2.70
N GLU A 196 2.64 -0.87 -2.44
CA GLU A 196 2.24 0.43 -2.98
C GLU A 196 1.76 1.28 -1.80
N GLU A 197 2.70 1.64 -0.92
CA GLU A 197 2.49 2.78 -0.05
C GLU A 197 2.47 4.02 -0.93
N ASP A 198 1.30 4.67 -1.02
CA ASP A 198 1.16 5.98 -1.64
C ASP A 198 2.28 6.90 -1.15
N ASP A 199 3.08 7.46 -2.06
CA ASP A 199 4.20 8.39 -1.78
C ASP A 199 3.77 9.58 -0.88
N GLU A 200 2.48 9.90 -0.82
CA GLU A 200 1.91 10.93 0.07
C GLU A 200 1.86 10.53 1.55
N THR A 201 1.98 9.24 1.88
CA THR A 201 2.01 8.75 3.27
C THR A 201 3.41 8.71 3.87
N LEU A 202 4.45 8.59 3.04
CA LEU A 202 5.85 8.51 3.46
C LEU A 202 6.44 9.86 3.92
N ASP A 203 5.85 10.98 3.49
CA ASP A 203 6.32 12.33 3.85
C ASP A 203 5.55 12.94 5.05
N ARG A 204 4.64 12.17 5.67
CA ARG A 204 4.08 12.56 6.98
C ARG A 204 5.18 12.38 8.02
N LYS A 205 5.76 13.49 8.48
CA LYS A 205 6.58 13.50 9.70
C LYS A 205 5.80 12.80 10.81
N VAL A 206 6.24 11.60 11.18
CA VAL A 206 5.73 10.87 12.35
C VAL A 206 6.09 11.71 13.57
N ASP A 207 5.12 12.48 14.09
CA ASP A 207 5.27 13.17 15.36
C ASP A 207 5.04 12.15 16.48
N PRO A 208 6.09 11.79 17.25
CA PRO A 208 6.00 10.77 18.30
C PRO A 208 4.97 11.10 19.39
N PHE A 209 4.46 12.33 19.44
CA PHE A 209 3.51 12.80 20.44
C PHE A 209 2.11 13.10 19.91
N GLU A 210 1.87 13.03 18.61
CA GLU A 210 0.58 13.44 18.01
C GLU A 210 -0.59 12.54 18.43
N ASP A 211 -0.33 11.25 18.71
CA ASP A 211 -1.32 10.33 19.29
C ASP A 211 -1.38 10.38 20.82
N SER A 212 -0.39 10.99 21.49
CA SER A 212 -0.36 11.09 22.96
C SER A 212 -1.39 12.08 23.51
N TYR A 213 -1.81 13.04 22.67
CA TYR A 213 -2.73 14.12 23.05
C TYR A 213 -4.12 14.01 22.40
N LYS A 214 -4.36 12.99 21.56
CA LYS A 214 -5.72 12.72 21.07
C LYS A 214 -6.56 12.19 22.23
N PRO A 215 -7.71 12.81 22.55
CA PRO A 215 -8.61 12.27 23.55
C PRO A 215 -9.15 10.93 23.06
N VAL A 216 -8.62 9.84 23.61
CA VAL A 216 -9.05 8.48 23.28
C VAL A 216 -10.48 8.33 23.77
N ALA A 217 -11.45 8.32 22.85
CA ALA A 217 -12.87 8.36 23.17
C ALA A 217 -13.36 7.16 24.01
N TYR A 218 -12.62 6.04 23.99
CA TYR A 218 -12.98 4.82 24.73
C TYR A 218 -11.73 4.06 25.20
N VAL A 219 -11.22 4.36 26.40
CA VAL A 219 -10.19 3.53 27.03
C VAL A 219 -10.88 2.49 27.93
N ASN A 220 -10.75 1.22 27.59
CA ASN A 220 -11.14 0.13 28.47
C ASN A 220 -9.89 -0.36 29.20
N VAL A 221 -9.60 0.21 30.38
CA VAL A 221 -8.44 -0.16 31.18
C VAL A 221 -8.65 -1.59 31.68
N LYS A 222 -8.03 -2.56 31.01
CA LYS A 222 -8.00 -3.95 31.46
C LYS A 222 -7.11 -4.03 32.71
N LYS A 223 -7.58 -4.72 33.75
CA LYS A 223 -6.81 -4.94 35.00
C LYS A 223 -5.49 -5.70 34.77
N SER A 224 -5.39 -6.42 33.65
CA SER A 224 -4.19 -7.15 33.24
C SER A 224 -4.01 -7.07 31.72
N TYR A 225 -2.76 -6.92 31.30
CA TYR A 225 -2.36 -7.03 29.90
C TYR A 225 -2.12 -8.52 29.57
N ILE A 226 -2.76 -9.01 28.51
CA ILE A 226 -2.49 -10.34 27.96
C ILE A 226 -1.89 -10.08 26.58
N ASP A 227 -0.59 -10.35 26.46
CA ASP A 227 0.09 -10.29 25.17
C ASP A 227 -0.26 -11.55 24.38
N ASN A 228 -0.94 -11.38 23.25
CA ASN A 228 -1.33 -12.49 22.38
C ASN A 228 -0.21 -12.87 21.39
N ASN A 229 0.97 -12.25 21.49
CA ASN A 229 2.11 -12.61 20.66
C ASN A 229 2.64 -13.99 21.04
N SER A 230 2.34 -14.99 20.20
CA SER A 230 2.76 -16.38 20.36
C SER A 230 4.28 -16.58 20.39
N ASN A 231 5.06 -15.60 19.93
CA ASN A 231 6.52 -15.65 19.98
C ASN A 231 7.11 -15.27 21.34
N ILE A 232 6.34 -14.61 22.20
CA ILE A 232 6.73 -14.33 23.58
C ILE A 232 6.34 -15.56 24.41
N LYS A 233 7.24 -16.54 24.46
CA LYS A 233 7.08 -17.68 25.35
C LYS A 233 7.19 -17.17 26.79
N ASN A 234 6.16 -17.41 27.60
CA ASN A 234 6.30 -17.30 29.05
C ASN A 234 7.54 -18.10 29.46
N ALA A 235 8.45 -17.49 30.23
CA ALA A 235 9.70 -18.13 30.61
C ALA A 235 9.43 -19.47 31.32
N PHE A 236 9.56 -20.58 30.59
CA PHE A 236 9.46 -21.93 31.15
C PHE A 236 10.73 -22.19 31.94
N LEU A 237 10.66 -22.08 33.27
CA LEU A 237 11.72 -22.50 34.18
C LEU A 237 11.63 -24.01 34.39
N TYR A 238 12.58 -24.75 33.82
CA TYR A 238 12.79 -26.16 34.11
C TYR A 238 13.39 -26.31 35.51
N ASN A 239 12.54 -26.39 36.54
CA ASN A 239 12.97 -26.68 37.91
C ASN A 239 12.66 -28.13 38.32
N GLY A 240 12.79 -29.10 37.41
CA GLY A 240 12.67 -30.54 37.77
C GLY A 240 11.44 -30.91 38.63
N GLY A 241 10.31 -30.21 38.48
CA GLY A 241 9.10 -30.41 39.28
C GLY A 241 8.94 -29.56 40.57
N PHE A 242 9.88 -28.69 40.91
CA PHE A 242 9.81 -27.80 42.08
C PHE A 242 9.42 -26.36 41.70
N THR A 243 8.62 -25.72 42.54
CA THR A 243 8.31 -24.28 42.39
C THR A 243 9.53 -23.43 42.79
N ASN A 244 9.73 -22.24 42.19
CA ASN A 244 10.88 -21.36 42.52
C ASN A 244 11.07 -21.17 44.02
N SER A 245 9.99 -20.89 44.75
CA SER A 245 10.04 -20.69 46.20
C SER A 245 10.53 -21.91 46.96
N THR A 246 10.15 -23.13 46.53
CA THR A 246 10.58 -24.36 47.19
C THR A 246 12.05 -24.67 46.89
N HIS A 247 12.51 -24.44 45.66
CA HIS A 247 13.92 -24.62 45.29
C HIS A 247 14.85 -23.71 46.10
N TYR A 248 14.52 -22.42 46.23
CA TYR A 248 15.32 -21.48 47.02
C TYR A 248 15.35 -21.85 48.51
N LYS A 249 14.24 -22.34 49.05
CA LYS A 249 14.20 -22.79 50.45
C LYS A 249 15.14 -23.98 50.70
N TYR A 250 15.13 -24.96 49.81
CA TYR A 250 16.03 -26.12 49.93
C TYR A 250 17.51 -25.74 49.79
N LEU A 251 17.84 -24.80 48.90
CA LEU A 251 19.20 -24.28 48.78
C LEU A 251 19.67 -23.58 50.06
N LEU A 252 18.80 -22.79 50.69
CA LEU A 252 19.11 -22.14 51.95
C LEU A 252 19.29 -23.16 53.09
N ASP A 253 18.36 -24.11 53.23
CA ASP A 253 18.46 -25.15 54.27
C ASP A 253 19.70 -26.06 54.06
N SER A 254 20.06 -26.36 52.80
CA SER A 254 21.27 -27.08 52.44
C SER A 254 22.53 -26.30 52.81
N ALA A 255 22.58 -25.01 52.49
CA ALA A 255 23.70 -24.14 52.86
C ALA A 255 23.88 -24.03 54.38
N PHE A 256 22.79 -24.05 55.16
CA PHE A 256 22.84 -24.01 56.62
C PHE A 256 23.17 -25.36 57.28
N SER A 257 22.76 -26.47 56.66
CA SER A 257 22.99 -27.83 57.19
C SER A 257 24.30 -28.47 56.70
N GLY A 258 24.93 -27.91 55.67
CA GLY A 258 26.20 -28.37 55.12
C GLY A 258 26.11 -29.69 54.33
N ILE A 259 24.91 -30.14 54.00
CA ILE A 259 24.66 -31.32 53.17
C ILE A 259 24.18 -30.83 51.81
N ASP A 260 25.01 -30.99 50.78
CA ASP A 260 24.68 -30.57 49.41
C ASP A 260 23.60 -31.47 48.80
N VAL A 261 22.48 -30.87 48.39
CA VAL A 261 21.47 -31.55 47.58
C VAL A 261 21.93 -31.50 46.11
N PRO A 262 21.99 -32.63 45.38
CA PRO A 262 22.40 -32.61 43.98
C PRO A 262 21.46 -31.73 43.14
N LYS A 263 22.02 -30.99 42.18
CA LYS A 263 21.23 -30.15 41.27
C LYS A 263 20.19 -31.01 40.54
N PRO A 264 18.94 -30.56 40.42
CA PRO A 264 17.95 -31.25 39.60
C PRO A 264 18.40 -31.19 38.13
N THR A 265 18.38 -32.33 37.45
CA THR A 265 18.46 -32.42 35.99
C THR A 265 17.16 -31.99 35.34
#